data_AF-A0A9X2VHC5-F1
#
_entry.id   AF-A0A9X2VHC5-F1
#
_cell.length_a   1.000
_cell.length_b   1.000
_cell.length_c   1.000
_cell.angle_alpha   90.00
_cell.angle_beta   90.00
_cell.angle_gamma   90.00
#
_symmetry.space_group_name_H-M   'P 1'
#
loop_
_entity.id
_entity.type
_entity.pdbx_description
1 polymer ?
#
loop_
_entity_poly.entity_id
_entity_poly.type
_entity_poly.pdbx_seq_one_letter_code
_entity_poly.pdbx_strand_id
1 'polypeptide(L)'
;MGGFLIQGGHGVKGNFEAVVPSSHGGGLVHLWRDNDGGMAWSGPTCFGGRGRYTGTTLIQSNYGGPGNLEVLATDGAGNLDFFWRLDRAPWTWSGPFRIASGV
;
A
#
# COMPACT_ATOMS: atom_id res chain seq x y z
N MET A 1 0.51 4.68 15.25
CA MET A 1 0.53 3.93 13.96
C MET A 1 -0.40 4.63 13.01
N GLY A 2 0.12 5.15 11.90
CA GLY A 2 -0.66 5.91 10.91
C GLY A 2 -0.86 5.14 9.61
N GLY A 3 -2.09 5.11 9.11
CA GLY A 3 -2.45 4.63 7.78
C GLY A 3 -2.63 5.78 6.79
N PHE A 4 -2.64 5.46 5.50
CA PHE A 4 -2.93 6.41 4.43
C PHE A 4 -4.03 5.86 3.52
N LEU A 5 -4.88 6.76 2.98
CA LEU A 5 -5.94 6.44 2.03
C LEU A 5 -5.88 7.40 0.85
N ILE A 6 -6.06 6.87 -0.35
CA ILE A 6 -6.24 7.64 -1.58
C ILE A 6 -7.45 7.13 -2.37
N GLN A 7 -7.92 7.92 -3.32
CA GLN A 7 -8.71 7.41 -4.44
C GLN A 7 -7.77 7.23 -5.64
N GLY A 8 -7.65 6.00 -6.12
CA GLY A 8 -6.86 5.68 -7.31
C GLY A 8 -7.67 5.80 -8.60
N GLY A 9 -7.06 5.42 -9.72
CA GLY A 9 -7.63 5.43 -11.07
C GLY A 9 -8.02 4.06 -11.61
N HIS A 10 -8.11 3.03 -10.75
CA HIS A 10 -8.59 1.71 -11.18
C HIS A 10 -10.06 1.77 -11.59
N GLY A 11 -10.40 1.26 -12.77
CA GLY A 11 -11.76 1.29 -13.30
C GLY A 11 -12.18 2.66 -13.83
N VAL A 12 -13.45 3.01 -13.66
CA VAL A 12 -14.04 4.28 -14.17
C VAL A 12 -14.12 5.31 -13.06
N LYS A 13 -14.64 4.93 -11.89
CA LYS A 13 -14.77 5.84 -10.75
C LYS A 13 -13.50 5.91 -9.92
N GLY A 14 -12.61 4.93 -10.03
CA GLY A 14 -11.43 4.85 -9.18
C GLY A 14 -11.74 4.23 -7.82
N ASN A 15 -11.03 3.17 -7.46
CA ASN A 15 -11.15 2.56 -6.13
C ASN A 15 -10.64 3.49 -5.02
N PHE A 16 -11.18 3.32 -3.81
CA PHE A 16 -10.44 3.77 -2.64
C PHE A 16 -9.38 2.73 -2.31
N GLU A 17 -8.17 3.20 -1.99
CA GLU A 17 -7.00 2.39 -1.71
C GLU A 17 -6.46 2.82 -0.34
N ALA A 18 -6.31 1.89 0.58
CA ALA A 18 -5.83 2.16 1.94
C ALA A 18 -4.69 1.21 2.31
N VAL A 19 -3.63 1.77 2.88
CA VAL A 19 -2.51 0.99 3.43
C VAL A 19 -2.30 1.36 4.89
N VAL A 20 -2.19 0.35 5.74
CA VAL A 20 -2.00 0.51 7.19
C VAL A 20 -0.95 -0.46 7.73
N PRO A 21 -0.21 -0.12 8.80
CA PRO A 21 0.58 -1.10 9.53
C PRO A 21 -0.28 -2.24 10.09
N SER A 22 0.19 -3.47 9.96
CA SER A 22 -0.51 -4.65 10.50
C SER A 22 -0.46 -4.70 12.03
N SER A 23 -1.58 -5.01 12.66
CA SER A 23 -1.68 -5.23 14.12
C SER A 23 -1.44 -6.67 14.56
N HIS A 24 -1.42 -7.65 13.63
CA HIS A 24 -1.50 -9.09 13.96
C HIS A 24 -0.36 -9.95 13.37
N GLY A 25 0.73 -9.36 12.88
CA GLY A 25 1.82 -10.18 12.31
C GLY A 25 3.04 -9.46 11.76
N GLY A 26 3.13 -8.14 11.95
CA GLY A 26 4.08 -7.31 11.21
C GLY A 26 3.64 -7.11 9.75
N GLY A 27 4.44 -6.36 9.02
CA GLY A 27 4.16 -5.92 7.67
C GLY A 27 3.10 -4.83 7.61
N LEU A 28 2.53 -4.71 6.41
CA LEU A 28 1.52 -3.75 6.02
C LEU A 28 0.31 -4.50 5.46
N VAL A 29 -0.85 -3.85 5.54
CA VAL A 29 -2.12 -4.34 5.01
C VAL A 29 -2.62 -3.36 3.97
N HIS A 30 -2.93 -3.88 2.79
CA HIS A 30 -3.64 -3.16 1.73
C HIS A 30 -5.12 -3.57 1.72
N LEU A 31 -6.00 -2.58 1.70
CA LEU A 31 -7.45 -2.68 1.58
C LEU A 31 -7.90 -1.81 0.41
N TRP A 32 -8.95 -2.21 -0.28
CA TRP A 32 -9.53 -1.37 -1.34
C TRP A 32 -11.05 -1.41 -1.30
N ARG A 33 -11.69 -0.35 -1.76
CA ARG A 33 -13.14 -0.31 -1.98
C ARG A 33 -13.40 -0.25 -3.47
N ASP A 34 -14.12 -1.24 -3.99
CA ASP A 34 -14.53 -1.27 -5.39
C ASP A 34 -15.65 -0.26 -5.62
N ASN A 35 -15.30 0.92 -6.14
CA ASN A 35 -16.26 2.00 -6.35
C ASN A 35 -17.09 1.79 -7.63
N ASP A 36 -16.66 0.90 -8.52
CA ASP A 36 -17.39 0.52 -9.72
C ASP A 36 -18.31 -0.68 -9.48
N GLY A 37 -17.95 -1.57 -8.54
CA GLY A 37 -18.63 -2.82 -8.21
C GLY A 37 -19.29 -2.84 -6.82
N GLY A 38 -20.24 -1.94 -6.58
CA GLY A 38 -21.12 -2.03 -5.41
C GLY A 38 -20.58 -1.44 -4.10
N MET A 39 -19.45 -0.70 -4.15
CA MET A 39 -18.91 0.08 -3.03
C MET A 39 -18.50 -0.78 -1.82
N ALA A 40 -18.20 -2.06 -2.03
CA ALA A 40 -17.76 -2.97 -0.98
C ALA A 40 -16.25 -2.86 -0.74
N TRP A 41 -15.83 -2.93 0.52
CA TRP A 41 -14.42 -3.06 0.90
C TRP A 41 -13.95 -4.49 0.71
N SER A 42 -12.70 -4.64 0.30
CA SER A 42 -12.01 -5.88 -0.03
C SER A 42 -10.60 -5.90 0.57
N GLY A 43 -9.99 -7.08 0.58
CA GLY A 43 -8.76 -7.39 1.33
C GLY A 43 -9.07 -8.18 2.61
N PRO A 44 -8.12 -8.30 3.54
CA PRO A 44 -6.78 -7.71 3.53
C PRO A 44 -5.80 -8.42 2.58
N THR A 45 -4.98 -7.65 1.86
CA THR A 45 -3.76 -8.17 1.23
C THR A 45 -2.56 -7.75 2.08
N CYS A 46 -1.88 -8.72 2.69
CA CYS A 46 -0.71 -8.48 3.52
C CYS A 46 0.58 -8.44 2.69
N PHE A 47 1.50 -7.53 3.00
CA PHE A 47 2.83 -7.43 2.39
C PHE A 47 3.86 -6.88 3.38
N GLY A 48 5.16 -6.85 3.01
CA GLY A 48 6.22 -6.35 3.90
C GLY A 48 6.65 -7.32 5.01
N GLY A 49 6.24 -8.58 4.92
CA GLY A 49 6.70 -9.66 5.80
C GLY A 49 6.42 -9.38 7.29
N ARG A 50 7.45 -9.56 8.13
CA ARG A 50 7.35 -9.39 9.60
C ARG A 50 7.83 -8.02 10.10
N GLY A 51 8.10 -7.06 9.20
CA GLY A 51 8.60 -5.74 9.57
C GLY A 51 7.62 -4.98 10.48
N ARG A 52 8.09 -4.33 11.55
CA ARG A 52 7.20 -3.58 12.44
C ARG A 52 7.14 -2.11 12.00
N TYR A 53 6.20 -1.81 11.12
CA TYR A 53 5.98 -0.46 10.61
C TYR A 53 5.16 0.40 11.58
N THR A 54 5.47 1.68 11.65
CA THR A 54 4.84 2.67 12.54
C THR A 54 4.06 3.74 11.78
N GLY A 55 4.35 3.93 10.50
CA GLY A 55 3.66 4.87 9.63
C GLY A 55 3.79 4.49 8.17
N THR A 56 2.84 4.97 7.35
CA THR A 56 2.80 4.75 5.92
C THR A 56 2.37 6.01 5.19
N THR A 57 2.79 6.12 3.94
CA THR A 57 2.22 7.03 2.93
C THR A 57 1.90 6.20 1.69
N LEU A 58 0.89 6.62 0.93
CA LEU A 58 0.42 5.91 -0.27
C LEU A 58 0.16 6.92 -1.38
N ILE A 59 0.64 6.61 -2.57
CA ILE A 59 0.31 7.32 -3.81
C ILE A 59 -0.07 6.31 -4.91
N GLN A 60 -0.68 6.81 -5.98
CA GLN A 60 -0.64 6.15 -7.27
C GLN A 60 0.26 6.97 -8.19
N SER A 61 1.29 6.34 -8.74
CA SER A 61 2.22 6.99 -9.66
C SER A 61 1.69 6.98 -11.09
N ASN A 62 2.46 7.54 -12.02
CA ASN A 62 2.19 7.52 -13.45
C ASN A 62 2.93 6.38 -14.19
N TYR A 63 3.51 5.41 -13.48
CA TYR A 63 4.17 4.26 -14.10
C TYR A 63 3.15 3.23 -14.60
N GLY A 64 3.04 3.08 -15.93
CA GLY A 64 2.02 2.26 -16.57
C GLY A 64 0.67 2.98 -16.67
N GLY A 65 -0.40 2.23 -16.97
CA GLY A 65 -1.78 2.75 -16.98
C GLY A 65 -2.69 1.76 -16.27
N PRO A 66 -3.46 2.18 -15.24
CA PRO A 66 -3.64 3.55 -14.73
C PRO A 66 -2.54 4.08 -13.78
N GLY A 67 -1.56 3.26 -13.41
CA GLY A 67 -0.43 3.67 -12.56
C GLY A 67 -0.20 2.70 -11.39
N ASN A 68 1.04 2.56 -10.91
CA ASN A 68 1.34 1.67 -9.79
C ASN A 68 0.89 2.29 -8.46
N LEU A 69 0.43 1.45 -7.52
CA LEU A 69 0.37 1.86 -6.12
C LEU A 69 1.79 1.82 -5.54
N GLU A 70 2.16 2.88 -4.81
CA GLU A 70 3.49 3.05 -4.25
C GLU A 70 3.40 3.50 -2.80
N VAL A 71 4.19 2.87 -1.94
CA VAL A 71 4.13 3.05 -0.48
C VAL A 71 5.52 3.33 0.05
N LEU A 72 5.63 4.36 0.89
CA LEU A 72 6.74 4.51 1.82
C LEU A 72 6.27 4.17 3.22
N ALA A 73 7.05 3.39 3.95
CA ALA A 73 6.74 3.00 5.31
C ALA A 73 7.94 3.14 6.23
N THR A 74 7.71 3.71 7.41
CA THR A 74 8.74 3.87 8.44
C THR A 74 8.63 2.74 9.45
N ASP A 75 9.73 2.05 9.75
CA ASP A 75 9.77 1.02 10.78
C ASP A 75 10.03 1.60 12.19
N GLY A 76 9.91 0.76 13.21
CA GLY A 76 10.15 1.16 14.61
C GLY A 76 11.59 1.56 14.92
N ALA A 77 12.55 1.32 14.04
CA ALA A 77 13.95 1.72 14.17
C ALA A 77 14.25 3.01 13.36
N GLY A 78 13.24 3.65 12.78
CA GLY A 78 13.41 4.85 11.96
C GLY A 78 13.97 4.55 10.57
N ASN A 79 13.81 3.33 10.05
CA ASN A 79 14.17 3.06 8.66
C ASN A 79 12.99 3.31 7.72
N LEU A 80 13.27 3.74 6.51
CA LEU A 80 12.28 4.01 5.47
C LEU A 80 12.39 2.95 4.36
N ASP A 81 11.31 2.19 4.19
CA ASP A 81 11.17 1.17 3.15
C ASP A 81 10.17 1.60 2.07
N PHE A 82 10.49 1.28 0.83
CA PHE A 82 9.66 1.48 -0.35
C PHE A 82 9.04 0.17 -0.83
N PHE A 83 7.78 0.24 -1.25
CA PHE A 83 7.03 -0.85 -1.86
C PHE A 83 6.24 -0.33 -3.06
N TRP A 84 5.95 -1.23 -4.00
CA TRP A 84 5.06 -0.91 -5.11
C TRP A 84 4.25 -2.13 -5.58
N ARG A 85 3.11 -1.89 -6.21
CA ARG A 85 2.25 -2.91 -6.82
C ARG A 85 1.71 -2.39 -8.15
N LEU A 86 1.75 -3.23 -9.18
CA LEU A 86 1.05 -2.94 -10.44
C LEU A 86 -0.45 -2.79 -10.20
N ASP A 87 -1.09 -1.91 -10.97
CA ASP A 87 -2.55 -1.88 -11.06
C ASP A 87 -3.10 -2.88 -12.10
N ARG A 88 -2.61 -4.12 -12.01
CA ARG A 88 -3.07 -5.27 -12.79
C ARG A 88 -2.57 -6.57 -12.14
N ALA A 89 -3.09 -7.70 -12.62
CA ALA A 89 -2.55 -9.01 -12.30
C ALA A 89 -1.01 -9.03 -12.50
N PRO A 90 -0.24 -9.64 -11.57
CA PRO A 90 -0.69 -10.59 -10.55
C PRO A 90 -1.12 -9.99 -9.20
N TRP A 91 -1.23 -8.66 -9.06
CA TRP A 91 -1.57 -7.99 -7.78
C TRP A 91 -0.55 -8.19 -6.64
N THR A 92 0.67 -8.61 -6.99
CA THR A 92 1.74 -8.86 -6.02
C THR A 92 2.46 -7.56 -5.65
N TRP A 93 2.62 -7.33 -4.35
CA TRP A 93 3.47 -6.26 -3.83
C TRP A 93 4.95 -6.61 -3.97
N SER A 94 5.74 -5.65 -4.43
CA SER A 94 7.20 -5.70 -4.53
C SER A 94 7.83 -4.90 -3.38
N GLY A 95 8.97 -5.37 -2.87
CA GLY A 95 9.66 -4.81 -1.71
C GLY A 95 9.70 -5.79 -0.52
N PRO A 96 10.23 -5.38 0.65
CA PRO A 96 10.71 -4.03 0.95
C PRO A 96 12.01 -3.68 0.21
N PHE A 97 12.10 -2.45 -0.27
CA PHE A 97 13.35 -1.84 -0.71
C PHE A 97 13.74 -0.74 0.28
N ARG A 98 14.82 -0.94 1.03
CA ARG A 98 15.34 0.07 1.96
C ARG A 98 15.84 1.28 1.18
N ILE A 99 15.33 2.47 1.50
CA ILE A 99 15.78 3.72 0.84
C ILE A 99 16.44 4.72 1.80
N ALA A 100 16.17 4.63 3.12
CA ALA A 100 16.87 5.41 4.14
C ALA A 100 16.86 4.71 5.50
N SER A 101 17.81 5.08 6.37
CA SER A 101 17.92 4.57 7.74
C SER A 101 18.11 5.75 8.71
N GLY A 102 17.48 5.72 9.89
CA GLY A 102 17.62 6.74 10.93
C GLY A 102 16.92 8.07 10.62
N VAL A 103 15.73 8.03 10.00
CA VAL A 103 14.87 9.19 9.71
C VAL A 103 13.95 9.57 10.87
#